data_AF-A0A2X3J5N3-F1
#
_entry.id   AF-A0A2X3J5N3-F1
#
_cell.length_a   1.000
_cell.length_b   1.000
_cell.length_c   1.000
_cell.angle_alpha   90.00
_cell.angle_beta   90.00
_cell.angle_gamma   90.00
#
_symmetry.space_group_name_H-M   'P 1'
#
loop_
_entity.id
_entity.type
_entity.pdbx_description
1 polymer ?
#
loop_
_entity_poly.entity_id
_entity_poly.type
_entity_poly.pdbx_seq_one_letter_code
_entity_poly.pdbx_strand_id
1 'polypeptide(L)'
;MALFKTALGVDLTKDTYVKYNDLVKKMLNDPQKRFTEEWDDDAKVPYLTLKSSEGKPLFAISYENPRSVKIKAEYIKEKGLGGAMFWEYGADDNNQLAKQLAESLGIEHAK
;
A
#
# COMPACT_ATOMS: atom_id res chain seq x y z
N MET A 1 0.13 4.08 -20.20
CA MET A 1 -0.71 2.90 -20.49
C MET A 1 0.10 1.64 -20.76
N ALA A 2 1.03 1.62 -21.71
CA ALA A 2 1.85 0.43 -22.00
C ALA A 2 2.63 -0.10 -20.78
N LEU A 3 3.29 0.78 -20.02
CA LEU A 3 4.06 0.43 -18.81
C LEU A 3 3.25 -0.43 -17.82
N PHE A 4 2.06 0.01 -17.43
CA PHE A 4 1.24 -0.68 -16.43
C PHE A 4 0.77 -2.05 -16.95
N LYS A 5 0.39 -2.13 -18.23
CA LYS A 5 -0.08 -3.38 -18.82
C LYS A 5 1.04 -4.41 -18.99
N THR A 6 2.22 -4.01 -19.48
CA THR A 6 3.30 -4.94 -19.80
C THR A 6 4.22 -5.23 -18.62
N ALA A 7 4.52 -4.24 -17.77
CA ALA A 7 5.44 -4.41 -16.66
C ALA A 7 4.74 -4.84 -15.36
N LEU A 8 3.48 -4.42 -15.16
CA LEU A 8 2.75 -4.69 -13.90
C LEU A 8 1.61 -5.70 -14.06
N GLY A 9 1.20 -6.00 -15.30
CA GLY A 9 0.03 -6.82 -15.59
C GLY A 9 -1.30 -6.10 -15.34
N VAL A 10 -1.28 -4.77 -15.22
CA VAL A 10 -2.44 -3.94 -14.89
C VAL A 10 -2.94 -3.26 -16.16
N ASP A 11 -4.06 -3.73 -16.69
CA ASP A 11 -4.74 -3.07 -17.81
C ASP A 11 -5.66 -1.96 -17.28
N LEU A 12 -5.11 -0.75 -17.20
CA LEU A 12 -5.83 0.44 -16.72
C LEU A 12 -7.08 0.81 -17.55
N THR A 13 -7.30 0.18 -18.71
CA THR A 13 -8.55 0.34 -19.48
C THR A 13 -9.68 -0.56 -18.97
N LYS A 14 -9.37 -1.52 -18.10
CA LYS A 14 -10.31 -2.53 -17.56
C LYS A 14 -10.42 -2.47 -16.04
N ASP A 15 -9.29 -2.33 -15.35
CA ASP A 15 -9.23 -2.36 -13.89
C ASP A 15 -8.01 -1.56 -13.39
N THR A 16 -8.14 -1.03 -12.18
CA THR A 16 -7.11 -0.25 -11.49
C THR A 16 -6.63 -0.93 -10.21
N TYR A 17 -7.23 -2.06 -9.81
CA TYR A 17 -6.86 -2.75 -8.58
C TYR A 17 -5.46 -3.37 -8.67
N VAL A 18 -4.64 -3.12 -7.65
CA VAL A 18 -3.30 -3.70 -7.48
C VAL A 18 -3.20 -4.25 -6.06
N LYS A 19 -2.88 -5.54 -5.93
CA LYS A 19 -2.64 -6.17 -4.62
C LYS A 19 -1.39 -5.58 -3.96
N TYR A 20 -1.38 -5.52 -2.63
CA TYR A 20 -0.23 -4.97 -1.89
C TYR A 20 1.06 -5.77 -2.15
N ASN A 21 1.01 -7.09 -2.15
CA ASN A 21 2.16 -7.94 -2.50
C ASN A 21 2.68 -7.72 -3.94
N ASP A 22 1.78 -7.53 -4.91
CA ASP A 22 2.16 -7.18 -6.27
C ASP A 22 2.78 -5.76 -6.35
N LEU A 23 2.26 -4.80 -5.58
CA LEU A 23 2.82 -3.45 -5.48
C LEU A 23 4.25 -3.51 -4.91
N VAL A 24 4.46 -4.24 -3.82
CA VAL A 24 5.79 -4.45 -3.22
C VAL A 24 6.75 -5.07 -4.24
N LYS A 25 6.32 -6.14 -4.91
CA LYS A 25 7.16 -6.88 -5.85
C LYS A 25 7.47 -6.12 -7.13
N LYS A 26 6.46 -5.48 -7.74
CA LYS A 26 6.54 -4.96 -9.12
C LYS A 26 6.77 -3.46 -9.18
N MET A 27 6.47 -2.71 -8.11
CA MET A 27 6.58 -1.25 -8.10
C MET A 27 7.67 -0.77 -7.13
N LEU A 28 7.56 -1.12 -5.85
CA LEU A 28 8.59 -0.73 -4.86
C LEU A 28 9.95 -1.35 -5.17
N ASN A 29 9.96 -2.65 -5.49
CA ASN A 29 11.17 -3.39 -5.85
C ASN A 29 11.38 -3.48 -7.37
N ASP A 30 10.84 -2.53 -8.14
CA ASP A 30 11.06 -2.47 -9.59
C ASP A 30 12.57 -2.41 -9.90
N PRO A 31 13.14 -3.38 -10.64
CA PRO A 31 14.56 -3.38 -10.97
C PRO A 31 15.01 -2.14 -11.74
N GLN A 32 14.09 -1.51 -12.48
CA GLN A 32 14.35 -0.29 -13.24
C GLN A 32 14.20 0.99 -12.41
N LYS A 33 13.80 0.88 -11.13
CA LYS A 33 13.60 1.99 -10.19
C LYS A 33 12.73 3.12 -10.77
N ARG A 34 11.65 2.75 -11.47
CA ARG A 34 10.75 3.73 -12.12
C ARG A 34 9.82 4.43 -11.13
N PHE A 35 9.59 3.82 -9.97
CA PHE A 35 8.71 4.34 -8.93
C PHE A 35 9.51 4.96 -7.78
N THR A 36 8.98 6.03 -7.20
CA THR A 36 9.50 6.66 -5.98
C THR A 36 8.39 6.68 -4.94
N GLU A 37 8.65 6.09 -3.78
CA GLU A 37 7.73 6.14 -2.63
C GLU A 37 7.84 7.50 -1.94
N GLU A 38 6.68 8.09 -1.69
CA GLU A 38 6.49 9.34 -1.01
C GLU A 38 5.46 9.14 0.12
N TRP A 39 5.41 10.08 1.07
CA TRP A 39 4.46 10.06 2.18
C TRP A 39 3.63 11.32 2.18
N ASP A 40 2.30 11.18 2.31
CA ASP A 40 1.40 12.30 2.49
C ASP A 40 1.17 12.54 3.99
N ASP A 41 1.65 13.68 4.49
CA ASP A 41 1.55 14.03 5.90
C ASP A 41 0.14 14.42 6.34
N ASP A 42 -0.77 14.79 5.45
CA ASP A 42 -2.15 15.11 5.84
C ASP A 42 -3.02 13.86 5.75
N ALA A 43 -2.92 13.10 4.66
CA ALA A 43 -3.67 11.87 4.45
C ALA A 43 -3.14 10.68 5.27
N LYS A 44 -1.91 10.77 5.78
CA LYS A 44 -1.22 9.73 6.58
C LYS A 44 -1.11 8.38 5.87
N VAL A 45 -0.81 8.40 4.56
CA VAL A 45 -0.63 7.21 3.72
C VAL A 45 0.55 7.37 2.77
N PRO A 46 1.20 6.26 2.35
CA PRO A 46 2.18 6.29 1.29
C PRO A 46 1.54 6.42 -0.09
N TYR A 47 2.31 6.95 -1.04
CA TYR A 47 1.99 6.89 -2.45
C TYR A 47 3.25 6.75 -3.30
N LEU A 48 3.09 6.24 -4.51
CA LEU A 48 4.17 6.14 -5.50
C LEU A 48 3.99 7.21 -6.58
N THR A 49 5.12 7.78 -7.01
CA THR A 49 5.21 8.60 -8.21
C THR A 49 6.03 7.90 -9.28
N LEU A 50 5.79 8.27 -10.55
CA LEU A 50 6.68 7.97 -11.68
C LEU A 50 7.17 9.27 -12.32
N LYS A 51 8.31 9.24 -13.01
CA LYS A 51 8.76 10.39 -13.81
C LYS A 51 8.13 10.36 -15.21
N SER A 52 7.51 11.48 -15.60
CA SER A 52 7.12 11.72 -16.99
C SER A 52 8.34 11.84 -17.91
N SER A 53 8.12 11.86 -19.23
CA SER A 53 9.18 12.14 -20.22
C SER A 53 9.83 13.51 -20.04
N GLU A 54 9.12 14.45 -19.42
CA GLU A 54 9.63 15.79 -19.06
C GLU A 54 10.36 15.80 -17.70
N GLY A 55 10.48 14.66 -17.04
CA GLY A 55 11.12 14.52 -15.73
C GLY A 55 10.25 14.96 -14.54
N LYS A 56 9.01 15.41 -14.77
CA LYS A 56 8.07 15.77 -13.70
C LYS A 56 7.50 14.53 -13.01
N PRO A 57 7.34 14.52 -11.68
CA PRO A 57 6.66 13.45 -10.97
C PRO A 57 5.18 13.42 -11.35
N LEU A 58 4.66 12.23 -11.58
CA LEU A 58 3.25 11.94 -11.79
C LEU A 58 2.81 10.99 -10.69
N PHE A 59 1.71 11.31 -10.02
CA PHE A 59 1.09 10.41 -9.05
C PHE A 59 0.65 9.11 -9.73
N ALA A 60 1.07 7.97 -9.19
CA ALA A 60 0.75 6.65 -9.73
C ALA A 60 -0.34 5.96 -8.92
N ILE A 61 -0.10 5.77 -7.62
CA ILE A 61 -0.96 4.98 -6.74
C ILE A 61 -0.69 5.34 -5.28
N SER A 62 -1.74 5.44 -4.46
CA SER A 62 -1.65 5.39 -2.99
C SER A 62 -2.07 4.01 -2.49
N TYR A 63 -1.54 3.61 -1.34
CA TYR A 63 -1.79 2.30 -0.74
C TYR A 63 -1.63 2.36 0.79
N GLU A 64 -1.74 1.22 1.46
CA GLU A 64 -1.44 1.09 2.89
C GLU A 64 -0.11 0.37 3.09
N ASN A 65 0.72 0.86 4.01
CA ASN A 65 1.94 0.18 4.45
C ASN A 65 1.91 0.01 5.99
N PRO A 66 2.92 -0.63 6.62
CA PRO A 66 2.90 -0.81 8.07
C PRO A 66 2.74 0.49 8.88
N ARG A 67 3.33 1.60 8.40
CA ARG A 67 3.20 2.91 9.07
C ARG A 67 1.75 3.41 9.04
N SER A 68 1.08 3.40 7.89
CA SER A 68 -0.29 3.90 7.78
C SER A 68 -1.30 2.98 8.47
N VAL A 69 -1.08 1.66 8.44
CA VAL A 69 -1.88 0.68 9.20
C VAL A 69 -1.79 0.93 10.70
N LYS A 70 -0.58 1.20 11.22
CA LYS A 70 -0.39 1.57 12.63
C LYS A 70 -1.16 2.83 13.00
N ILE A 71 -1.09 3.88 12.17
CA ILE A 71 -1.81 5.15 12.40
C ILE A 71 -3.33 4.93 12.43
N LYS A 72 -3.86 4.08 11.55
CA LYS A 72 -5.30 3.72 11.59
C LYS A 72 -5.68 2.96 12.85
N ALA A 73 -4.83 2.05 13.33
CA ALA A 73 -5.05 1.36 14.59
C ALA A 73 -5.00 2.32 15.80
N GLU A 74 -4.12 3.32 15.79
CA GLU A 74 -4.09 4.39 16.78
C GLU A 74 -5.40 5.21 16.74
N TYR A 75 -5.84 5.61 15.55
CA TYR A 75 -7.12 6.30 15.36
C TYR A 75 -8.31 5.49 15.91
N ILE A 76 -8.35 4.18 15.66
CA ILE A 76 -9.37 3.27 16.20
C ILE A 76 -9.41 3.34 17.72
N LYS A 77 -8.25 3.28 18.38
CA LYS A 77 -8.14 3.38 19.85
C LYS A 77 -8.56 4.75 20.36
N GLU A 78 -8.07 5.82 19.74
CA GLU A 78 -8.39 7.21 20.12
C GLU A 78 -9.88 7.52 19.99
N LYS A 79 -10.56 6.93 19.01
CA LYS A 79 -11.99 7.11 18.78
C LYS A 79 -12.88 6.08 19.49
N GLY A 80 -12.31 5.09 20.17
CA GLY A 80 -13.08 4.03 20.83
C GLY A 80 -13.88 3.16 19.85
N LEU A 81 -13.36 2.92 18.65
CA LEU A 81 -13.99 2.05 17.66
C LEU A 81 -13.80 0.56 18.02
N GLY A 82 -14.73 -0.30 17.61
CA GLY A 82 -14.75 -1.71 18.01
C GLY A 82 -13.63 -2.59 17.40
N GLY A 83 -12.92 -2.13 16.38
CA GLY A 83 -11.84 -2.87 15.74
C GLY A 83 -11.56 -2.41 14.31
N ALA A 84 -10.79 -3.22 13.59
CA ALA A 84 -10.46 -2.99 12.19
C ALA A 84 -10.95 -4.15 11.31
N MET A 85 -11.24 -3.82 10.06
CA MET A 85 -11.45 -4.78 8.97
C MET A 85 -10.49 -4.41 7.84
N PHE A 86 -9.97 -5.41 7.12
CA PHE A 86 -9.14 -5.20 5.94
C PHE A 86 -9.58 -6.11 4.79
N TRP A 87 -9.37 -5.63 3.57
CA TRP A 87 -9.60 -6.36 2.34
C TRP A 87 -8.30 -6.40 1.53
N GLU A 88 -7.70 -7.54 1.23
CA GLU A 88 -8.02 -8.89 1.72
C GLU A 88 -6.72 -9.64 2.03
N TYR A 89 -6.83 -10.72 2.79
CA TYR A 89 -5.66 -11.39 3.38
C TYR A 89 -4.67 -11.91 2.31
N GLY A 90 -5.17 -12.46 1.20
CA GLY A 90 -4.35 -12.96 0.09
C GLY A 90 -3.63 -11.88 -0.71
N ALA A 91 -3.91 -10.60 -0.46
CA ALA A 91 -3.21 -9.47 -1.05
C ALA A 91 -2.04 -8.98 -0.20
N ASP A 92 -1.91 -9.43 1.06
CA ASP A 92 -0.84 -9.03 1.96
C ASP A 92 0.51 -9.60 1.51
N ASP A 93 1.60 -8.89 1.83
CA ASP A 93 2.97 -9.32 1.57
C ASP A 93 3.53 -10.00 2.81
N ASN A 94 3.51 -11.34 2.81
CA ASN A 94 3.97 -12.17 3.92
C ASN A 94 3.28 -11.84 5.26
N ASN A 95 1.98 -11.54 5.21
CA ASN A 95 1.12 -11.22 6.37
C ASN A 95 1.57 -9.98 7.17
N GLN A 96 2.40 -9.10 6.59
CA GLN A 96 3.00 -8.00 7.35
C GLN A 96 1.98 -6.94 7.77
N LEU A 97 0.99 -6.64 6.92
CA LEU A 97 -0.03 -5.62 7.25
C LEU A 97 -0.99 -6.18 8.30
N ALA A 98 -1.41 -7.44 8.16
CA ALA A 98 -2.22 -8.13 9.15
C ALA A 98 -1.50 -8.22 10.51
N LYS A 99 -0.20 -8.55 10.50
CA LYS A 99 0.63 -8.58 11.71
C LYS A 99 0.74 -7.20 12.37
N GLN A 100 1.03 -6.16 11.59
CA GLN A 100 1.10 -4.79 12.10
C GLN A 100 -0.23 -4.36 12.74
N LEU A 101 -1.35 -4.71 12.10
CA LEU A 101 -2.68 -4.39 12.62
C LEU A 101 -2.96 -5.12 13.94
N ALA A 102 -2.65 -6.42 14.00
CA ALA A 102 -2.77 -7.24 15.21
C ALA A 102 -1.93 -6.67 16.36
N GLU A 103 -0.64 -6.39 16.13
CA GLU A 103 0.25 -5.79 17.12
C GLU A 103 -0.27 -4.43 17.61
N SER A 104 -0.76 -3.58 16.70
CA SER A 104 -1.19 -2.22 17.05
C SER A 104 -2.51 -2.18 17.83
N LEU A 105 -3.38 -3.17 17.61
CA LEU A 105 -4.65 -3.35 18.32
C LEU A 105 -4.53 -4.26 19.56
N GLY A 106 -3.33 -4.78 19.86
CA GLY A 106 -3.10 -5.64 21.02
C GLY A 106 -3.75 -7.02 20.90
N ILE A 107 -3.87 -7.55 19.68
CA ILE A 107 -4.36 -8.91 19.45
C ILE A 107 -3.24 -9.90 19.80
N GLU A 108 -3.45 -10.70 20.83
CA GLU A 108 -2.50 -11.73 21.24
C GLU A 108 -2.40 -12.84 20.18
N HIS A 109 -1.18 -13.31 19.93
CA HIS A 109 -1.00 -14.57 19.21
C HIS A 109 -1.52 -15.70 20.10
N ALA A 110 -2.50 -16.47 19.61
CA ALA A 110 -2.76 -17.79 20.18
C ALA A 110 -1.44 -18.58 20.12
N LYS A 111 -0.91 -18.94 21.28
CA LYS A 111 0.26 -19.81 21.42
C LYS A 111 -0.03 -21.18 20.80
#